data_AF-A0A7V0R5S3-F1
#
_entry.id   AF-A0A7V0R5S3-F1
#
_cell.length_a   1.000
_cell.length_b   1.000
_cell.length_c   1.000
_cell.angle_alpha   90.00
_cell.angle_beta   90.00
_cell.angle_gamma   90.00
#
_symmetry.space_group_name_H-M   'P 1'
#
loop_
_entity.id
_entity.type
_entity.pdbx_description
1 polymer ?
#
loop_
_entity_poly.entity_id
_entity_poly.type
_entity_poly.pdbx_seq_one_letter_code
_entity_poly.pdbx_strand_id
1 'polypeptide(L)'
;MRKYNSAPHPFIIEPPPEKKRGYTPKDKIIFGLTLIGNAIDYLPYFVYAFDELGKMGIGKGRGRYSLEKVKNKNRIIYDSKSKTLKTFKRDTLSFNSTNKNRETLDSELITFNFSTPTRIIYNGQLTFDLEFHILIRNLLRRLSLLSYFHCDCDVSDWDFNGIIEEAKKVTVKESSLRWYDWERYSARQDTKMKMGGFVGEISFEGDVGPFMPIIKAGEVLHVGKGTGFGLGKFEVTPKII
;
A
#
# COMPACT_ATOMS: atom_id res chain seq x y z
N MET A 1 -2.04 0.92 -25.15
CA MET A 1 -2.63 0.91 -23.79
C MET A 1 -3.55 -0.31 -23.66
N ARG A 2 -3.21 -1.30 -22.84
CA ARG A 2 -4.06 -2.50 -22.63
C ARG A 2 -5.39 -2.07 -21.98
N LYS A 3 -6.52 -2.73 -22.30
CA LYS A 3 -7.82 -2.50 -21.64
C LYS A 3 -7.67 -2.70 -20.13
N TYR A 4 -7.76 -1.62 -19.36
CA TYR A 4 -7.86 -1.69 -17.90
C TYR A 4 -9.34 -1.82 -17.53
N ASN A 5 -9.71 -2.92 -16.86
CA ASN A 5 -11.11 -3.16 -16.49
C ASN A 5 -11.60 -2.21 -15.37
N SER A 6 -10.68 -1.57 -14.62
CA SER A 6 -11.00 -0.60 -13.56
C SER A 6 -9.76 0.18 -13.13
N ALA A 7 -9.91 1.46 -12.79
CA ALA A 7 -8.86 2.26 -12.16
C ALA A 7 -8.52 1.71 -10.76
N PRO A 8 -7.25 1.78 -10.30
CA PRO A 8 -6.91 1.39 -8.93
C PRO A 8 -7.61 2.31 -7.93
N HIS A 9 -7.97 1.78 -6.76
CA HIS A 9 -8.47 2.60 -5.67
C HIS A 9 -7.36 3.57 -5.20
N PRO A 10 -7.63 4.88 -5.13
CA PRO A 10 -6.68 5.90 -4.69
C PRO A 10 -6.64 6.04 -3.16
N PHE A 11 -6.88 4.93 -2.45
CA PHE A 11 -6.81 4.90 -1.00
C PHE A 11 -6.33 3.53 -0.50
N ILE A 12 -5.84 3.52 0.73
CA ILE A 12 -5.41 2.32 1.47
C ILE A 12 -5.98 2.45 2.88
N ILE A 13 -6.71 1.45 3.35
CA ILE A 13 -7.15 1.35 4.75
C ILE A 13 -6.29 0.28 5.41
N GLU A 14 -5.38 0.71 6.29
CA GLU A 14 -4.50 -0.19 7.02
C GLU A 14 -5.18 -0.62 8.33
N PRO A 15 -5.36 -1.92 8.59
CA PRO A 15 -5.92 -2.36 9.85
C PRO A 15 -5.01 -1.97 11.03
N PRO A 16 -5.53 -1.98 12.27
CA PRO A 16 -4.70 -1.86 13.44
C PRO A 16 -3.52 -2.85 13.38
N PRO A 17 -2.30 -2.45 13.78
CA PRO A 17 -1.13 -3.33 13.74
C PRO A 17 -1.24 -4.51 14.73
N GLU A 18 -2.16 -4.41 15.70
CA GLU A 18 -2.43 -5.47 16.66
C GLU A 18 -3.22 -6.64 16.07
N LYS A 19 -2.97 -7.85 16.57
CA LYS A 19 -3.72 -9.06 16.20
C LYS A 19 -5.01 -9.24 17.02
N LYS A 20 -5.43 -8.21 17.76
CA LYS A 20 -6.58 -8.23 18.65
C LYS A 20 -7.87 -8.42 17.83
N ARG A 21 -8.69 -9.42 18.20
CA ARG A 21 -9.91 -9.80 17.47
C ARG A 21 -11.21 -9.41 18.17
N GLY A 22 -11.14 -8.93 19.40
CA GLY A 22 -12.30 -8.50 20.19
C GLY A 22 -11.97 -7.23 20.94
N TYR A 23 -12.91 -6.30 20.97
CA TYR A 23 -12.80 -5.02 21.67
C TYR A 23 -13.96 -4.90 22.64
N THR A 24 -13.70 -4.35 23.81
CA THR A 24 -14.70 -4.05 24.84
C THR A 24 -15.01 -2.54 24.85
N PRO A 25 -16.12 -2.11 25.46
CA PRO A 25 -16.41 -0.69 25.60
C PRO A 25 -15.22 0.06 26.21
N LYS A 26 -14.90 1.23 25.63
CA LYS A 26 -13.75 2.11 25.95
C LYS A 26 -12.40 1.68 25.38
N ASP A 27 -12.30 0.49 24.78
CA ASP A 27 -11.12 0.16 23.97
C ASP A 27 -10.99 1.14 22.80
N LYS A 28 -9.74 1.46 22.45
CA LYS A 28 -9.42 2.30 21.29
C LYS A 28 -8.98 1.44 20.13
N ILE A 29 -9.50 1.76 18.95
CA ILE A 29 -9.08 1.16 17.67
C ILE A 29 -8.37 2.26 16.88
N ILE A 30 -7.14 2.00 16.48
CA ILE A 30 -6.35 2.91 15.65
C ILE A 30 -6.04 2.20 14.35
N PHE A 31 -6.39 2.81 13.23
CA PHE A 31 -6.18 2.28 11.89
C PHE A 31 -5.65 3.38 10.97
N GLY A 32 -4.98 2.98 9.89
CA GLY A 32 -4.38 3.90 8.92
C GLY A 32 -5.31 4.19 7.74
N LEU A 33 -5.20 5.42 7.21
CA LEU A 33 -5.79 5.80 5.93
C LEU A 33 -4.73 6.55 5.12
N THR A 34 -4.40 6.04 3.94
CA THR A 34 -3.62 6.76 2.94
C THR A 34 -4.56 7.19 1.83
N LEU A 35 -4.57 8.48 1.47
CA LEU A 35 -5.29 9.03 0.33
C LEU A 35 -4.29 9.52 -0.72
N ILE A 36 -4.58 9.24 -1.99
CA ILE A 36 -3.63 9.43 -3.10
C ILE A 36 -4.25 10.35 -4.14
N GLY A 37 -3.49 11.36 -4.59
CA GLY A 37 -3.92 12.29 -5.63
C GLY A 37 -5.25 12.97 -5.31
N ASN A 38 -6.16 12.99 -6.27
CA ASN A 38 -7.48 13.63 -6.16
C ASN A 38 -8.33 13.08 -5.00
N ALA A 39 -8.06 11.86 -4.51
CA ALA A 39 -8.75 11.31 -3.33
C ALA A 39 -8.52 12.09 -2.04
N ILE A 40 -7.43 12.87 -1.97
CA ILE A 40 -7.11 13.71 -0.81
C ILE A 40 -8.22 14.73 -0.55
N ASP A 41 -8.82 15.27 -1.61
CA ASP A 41 -9.93 16.24 -1.51
C ASP A 41 -11.23 15.62 -1.00
N TYR A 42 -11.33 14.30 -1.06
CA TYR A 42 -12.47 13.56 -0.52
C TYR A 42 -12.30 13.19 0.96
N LEU A 43 -11.24 13.62 1.65
CA LEU A 43 -11.05 13.36 3.08
C LEU A 43 -12.29 13.68 3.94
N PRO A 44 -13.02 14.80 3.76
CA PRO A 44 -14.23 15.06 4.53
C PRO A 44 -15.27 13.94 4.43
N TYR A 45 -15.42 13.34 3.25
CA TYR A 45 -16.36 12.23 3.03
C TYR A 45 -15.88 10.94 3.69
N PHE A 46 -14.58 10.66 3.71
CA PHE A 46 -14.03 9.54 4.48
C PHE A 46 -14.29 9.71 5.98
N VAL A 47 -14.03 10.90 6.52
CA VAL A 47 -14.30 11.20 7.94
C VAL A 47 -15.77 10.99 8.27
N TYR A 48 -16.67 11.52 7.45
CA TYR A 48 -18.11 11.33 7.61
C TYR A 48 -18.51 9.84 7.53
N ALA A 49 -18.00 9.11 6.54
CA ALA A 49 -18.30 7.69 6.37
C ALA A 49 -17.83 6.85 7.56
N PHE A 50 -16.67 7.15 8.15
CA PHE A 50 -16.19 6.47 9.35
C PHE A 50 -17.02 6.80 10.60
N ASP A 51 -17.50 8.04 10.73
CA ASP A 51 -18.43 8.40 11.82
C ASP A 51 -19.76 7.64 11.70
N GLU A 52 -20.34 7.58 10.50
CA GLU A 52 -21.59 6.84 10.23
C GLU A 52 -21.42 5.32 10.40
N LEU A 53 -20.30 4.75 9.93
CA LEU A 53 -19.96 3.34 10.15
C LEU A 53 -19.91 2.99 11.64
N GLY A 54 -19.43 3.92 12.48
CA GLY A 54 -19.43 3.77 13.93
C GLY A 54 -20.82 3.63 14.54
N LYS A 55 -21.80 4.38 14.01
CA LYS A 55 -23.21 4.34 14.43
C LYS A 55 -23.90 3.04 13.96
N MET A 56 -23.64 2.63 12.72
CA MET A 56 -24.16 1.39 12.15
C MET A 56 -23.57 0.14 12.83
N GLY A 57 -22.34 0.24 13.32
CA GLY A 57 -21.62 -0.82 13.97
C GLY A 57 -20.91 -1.78 13.00
N ILE A 58 -19.77 -2.31 13.44
CA ILE A 58 -18.85 -3.14 12.65
C ILE A 58 -18.68 -4.55 13.24
N GLY A 59 -18.28 -5.49 12.40
CA GLY A 59 -18.04 -6.89 12.78
C GLY A 59 -19.31 -7.70 13.05
N LYS A 60 -19.14 -8.97 13.44
CA LYS A 60 -20.25 -9.93 13.64
C LYS A 60 -21.26 -9.46 14.69
N GLY A 61 -20.79 -8.83 15.76
CA GLY A 61 -21.62 -8.31 16.84
C GLY A 61 -22.16 -6.89 16.61
N ARG A 62 -21.92 -6.28 15.43
CA ARG A 62 -22.27 -4.88 15.14
C ARG A 62 -21.80 -3.92 16.25
N GLY A 63 -20.57 -4.12 16.71
CA GLY A 63 -19.95 -3.29 17.74
C GLY A 63 -19.90 -1.84 17.27
N ARG A 64 -20.49 -0.95 18.05
CA ARG A 64 -20.53 0.48 17.75
C ARG A 64 -19.27 1.16 18.28
N TYR A 65 -18.86 2.22 17.59
CA TYR A 65 -17.77 3.08 18.02
C TYR A 65 -18.07 4.53 17.68
N SER A 66 -17.30 5.45 18.24
CA SER A 66 -17.30 6.86 17.87
C SER A 66 -15.93 7.24 17.34
N LEU A 67 -15.88 7.93 16.20
CA LEU A 67 -14.63 8.45 15.65
C LEU A 67 -14.14 9.61 16.53
N GLU A 68 -13.15 9.38 17.40
CA GLU A 68 -12.68 10.44 18.30
C GLU A 68 -11.93 11.56 17.56
N LYS A 69 -10.89 11.19 16.81
CA LYS A 69 -9.92 12.10 16.20
C LYS A 69 -9.35 11.53 14.90
N VAL A 70 -8.99 12.40 13.97
CA VAL A 70 -8.11 12.05 12.82
C VAL A 70 -6.84 12.85 12.93
N LYS A 71 -5.71 12.18 12.71
CA LYS A 71 -4.38 12.78 12.71
C LYS A 71 -3.72 12.61 11.34
N ASN A 72 -3.04 13.65 10.88
CA ASN A 72 -2.03 13.54 9.83
C ASN A 72 -0.66 13.64 10.52
N LYS A 73 0.11 12.56 10.47
CA LYS A 73 1.33 12.37 11.28
C LYS A 73 0.99 12.67 12.76
N ASN A 74 1.66 13.65 13.37
CA ASN A 74 1.46 14.02 14.77
C ASN A 74 0.43 15.15 14.98
N ARG A 75 -0.19 15.66 13.90
CA ARG A 75 -1.14 16.80 13.99
C ARG A 75 -2.58 16.33 13.89
N ILE A 76 -3.41 16.74 14.84
CA ILE A 76 -4.86 16.50 14.80
C ILE A 76 -5.48 17.39 13.73
N ILE A 77 -6.12 16.77 12.74
CA ILE A 77 -6.81 17.46 11.65
C ILE A 77 -8.33 17.40 11.79
N TYR A 78 -8.87 16.45 12.56
CA TYR A 78 -10.29 16.38 12.92
C TYR A 78 -10.44 16.01 14.40
N ASP A 79 -11.39 16.64 15.08
CA ASP A 79 -11.81 16.29 16.44
C ASP A 79 -13.34 16.23 16.48
N SER A 80 -13.88 15.12 16.98
CA SER A 80 -15.33 14.91 17.10
C SER A 80 -16.05 15.89 18.01
N LYS A 81 -15.34 16.52 18.97
CA LYS A 81 -15.93 17.51 19.86
C LYS A 81 -16.28 18.80 19.12
N SER A 82 -15.40 19.26 18.24
CA SER A 82 -15.65 20.45 17.42
C SER A 82 -16.33 20.13 16.09
N LYS A 83 -16.25 18.87 15.63
CA LYS A 83 -16.71 18.42 14.30
C LYS A 83 -16.12 19.23 13.14
N THR A 84 -14.92 19.79 13.34
CA THR A 84 -14.24 20.62 12.35
C THR A 84 -13.06 19.89 11.74
N LEU A 85 -12.96 19.89 10.42
CA LEU A 85 -11.75 19.50 9.71
C LEU A 85 -10.85 20.72 9.51
N LYS A 86 -9.60 20.64 9.99
CA LYS A 86 -8.58 21.67 9.81
C LYS A 86 -7.83 21.46 8.51
N THR A 87 -7.32 22.55 7.93
CA THR A 87 -6.39 22.49 6.80
C THR A 87 -5.17 21.65 7.17
N PHE A 88 -4.71 20.86 6.21
CA PHE A 88 -3.55 19.99 6.37
C PHE A 88 -2.64 20.12 5.15
N LYS A 89 -1.36 19.80 5.34
CA LYS A 89 -0.39 19.76 4.24
C LYS A 89 -0.52 18.44 3.51
N ARG A 90 -0.49 18.51 2.18
CA ARG A 90 -0.33 17.35 1.31
C ARG A 90 1.15 16.99 1.27
N ASP A 91 1.46 15.72 1.44
CA ASP A 91 2.80 15.22 1.18
C ASP A 91 2.91 14.90 -0.32
N THR A 92 4.05 15.21 -0.92
CA THR A 92 4.33 14.90 -2.32
C THR A 92 5.39 13.80 -2.37
N LEU A 93 5.06 12.72 -3.05
CA LEU A 93 6.04 11.70 -3.44
C LEU A 93 6.56 12.09 -4.82
N SER A 94 7.72 12.72 -4.87
CA SER A 94 8.38 13.06 -6.13
C SER A 94 8.98 11.79 -6.73
N PHE A 95 8.51 11.42 -7.92
CA PHE A 95 9.10 10.35 -8.71
C PHE A 95 9.71 10.93 -9.97
N ASN A 96 11.04 10.87 -10.08
CA ASN A 96 11.74 11.17 -11.33
C ASN A 96 12.21 9.85 -11.93
N SER A 97 11.55 9.39 -12.99
CA SER A 97 11.97 8.20 -13.76
C SER A 97 13.37 8.38 -14.37
N THR A 98 13.81 9.62 -14.54
CA THR A 98 15.06 10.02 -15.18
C THR A 98 16.22 10.22 -14.21
N ASN A 99 16.04 9.95 -12.90
CA ASN A 99 17.08 10.20 -11.91
C ASN A 99 18.32 9.32 -12.17
N LYS A 100 19.31 9.94 -12.85
CA LYS A 100 20.73 9.56 -12.84
C LYS A 100 21.37 9.74 -11.45
N ASN A 101 20.65 10.31 -10.50
CA ASN A 101 21.05 10.35 -9.10
C ASN A 101 20.84 8.96 -8.51
N ARG A 102 21.85 8.11 -8.68
CA ARG A 102 22.05 6.95 -7.79
C ARG A 102 22.05 7.50 -6.37
N GLU A 103 21.00 7.24 -5.60
CA GLU A 103 21.19 7.15 -4.16
C GLU A 103 22.24 6.05 -4.01
N THR A 104 23.48 6.44 -3.69
CA THR A 104 24.60 5.51 -3.52
C THR A 104 24.30 4.66 -2.30
N LEU A 105 23.60 3.57 -2.57
CA LEU A 105 23.59 2.40 -1.74
C LEU A 105 24.99 1.80 -1.87
N ASP A 106 25.81 1.98 -0.84
CA ASP A 106 27.05 1.19 -0.68
C ASP A 106 26.76 -0.31 -0.49
N SER A 107 25.47 -0.68 -0.37
CA SER A 107 25.03 -2.06 -0.24
C SER A 107 24.39 -2.56 -1.53
N GLU A 108 24.99 -3.59 -2.11
CA GLU A 108 24.37 -4.41 -3.16
C GLU A 108 23.24 -5.29 -2.62
N LEU A 109 22.91 -5.23 -1.33
CA LEU A 109 21.92 -6.07 -0.67
C LEU A 109 20.77 -5.23 -0.12
N ILE A 110 19.54 -5.64 -0.43
CA ILE A 110 18.33 -5.06 0.14
C ILE A 110 17.36 -6.16 0.57
N THR A 111 16.81 -6.02 1.77
CA THR A 111 15.82 -6.95 2.31
C THR A 111 14.46 -6.30 2.36
N PHE A 112 13.45 -6.96 1.81
CA PHE A 112 12.05 -6.58 1.89
C PHE A 112 11.37 -7.40 2.99
N ASN A 113 10.63 -6.75 3.88
CA ASN A 113 9.79 -7.40 4.89
C ASN A 113 8.31 -7.12 4.59
N PHE A 114 7.58 -8.14 4.13
CA PHE A 114 6.16 -8.08 3.85
C PHE A 114 5.33 -8.36 5.11
N SER A 115 4.83 -7.28 5.72
CA SER A 115 4.08 -7.33 6.99
C SER A 115 2.61 -7.71 6.84
N THR A 116 2.07 -7.62 5.62
CA THR A 116 0.68 -7.99 5.30
C THR A 116 0.64 -8.93 4.10
N PRO A 117 -0.40 -9.77 3.95
CA PRO A 117 -0.50 -10.71 2.84
C PRO A 117 -0.34 -10.02 1.49
N THR A 118 0.71 -10.40 0.77
CA THR A 118 1.09 -9.76 -0.49
C THR A 118 0.72 -10.66 -1.66
N ARG A 119 0.03 -10.09 -2.64
CA ARG A 119 -0.63 -10.83 -3.73
C ARG A 119 -0.15 -10.30 -5.07
N ILE A 120 1.00 -10.79 -5.52
CA ILE A 120 1.61 -10.37 -6.77
C ILE A 120 1.14 -11.24 -7.92
N ILE A 121 0.84 -10.60 -9.06
CA ILE A 121 0.48 -11.31 -10.29
C ILE A 121 1.63 -11.22 -11.29
N TYR A 122 1.96 -12.38 -11.84
CA TYR A 122 2.88 -12.54 -12.95
C TYR A 122 2.31 -13.56 -13.93
N ASN A 123 2.40 -13.28 -15.23
CA ASN A 123 1.80 -14.12 -16.30
C ASN A 123 0.33 -14.52 -16.06
N GLY A 124 -0.45 -13.63 -15.45
CA GLY A 124 -1.88 -13.83 -15.21
C GLY A 124 -2.23 -14.62 -13.95
N GLN A 125 -1.24 -15.13 -13.21
CA GLN A 125 -1.44 -15.94 -12.01
C GLN A 125 -0.81 -15.31 -10.77
N LEU A 126 -1.31 -15.67 -9.58
CA LEU A 126 -0.65 -15.29 -8.34
C LEU A 126 0.67 -16.04 -8.24
N THR A 127 1.78 -15.31 -8.04
CA THR A 127 3.09 -15.92 -7.86
C THR A 127 3.54 -15.87 -6.41
N PHE A 128 4.20 -16.94 -6.00
CA PHE A 128 4.93 -17.04 -4.74
C PHE A 128 6.45 -16.96 -4.97
N ASP A 129 6.90 -17.39 -6.15
CA ASP A 129 8.27 -17.22 -6.60
C ASP A 129 8.45 -15.75 -7.05
N LEU A 130 9.18 -14.98 -6.24
CA LEU A 130 9.28 -13.53 -6.37
C LEU A 130 10.68 -13.13 -6.80
N GLU A 131 10.89 -13.05 -8.10
CA GLU A 131 12.06 -12.39 -8.68
C GLU A 131 11.93 -10.86 -8.59
N PHE A 132 13.07 -10.15 -8.53
CA PHE A 132 13.10 -8.71 -8.32
C PHE A 132 12.34 -7.94 -9.41
N HIS A 133 12.55 -8.27 -10.69
CA HIS A 133 11.82 -7.62 -11.80
C HIS A 133 10.30 -7.82 -11.73
N ILE A 134 9.81 -8.91 -11.13
CA ILE A 134 8.38 -9.14 -10.96
C ILE A 134 7.79 -8.16 -9.94
N LEU A 135 8.52 -7.90 -8.85
CA LEU A 135 8.16 -6.90 -7.85
C LEU A 135 8.14 -5.50 -8.46
N ILE A 136 9.23 -5.11 -9.13
CA ILE A 136 9.37 -3.81 -9.81
C ILE A 136 8.27 -3.60 -10.85
N ARG A 137 7.94 -4.62 -11.65
CA ARG A 137 6.82 -4.56 -12.62
C ARG A 137 5.50 -4.23 -11.95
N ASN A 138 5.22 -4.83 -10.79
CA ASN A 138 3.97 -4.61 -10.08
C ASN A 138 3.93 -3.24 -9.40
N LEU A 139 5.05 -2.75 -8.88
CA LEU A 139 5.18 -1.40 -8.35
C LEU A 139 4.99 -0.35 -9.46
N LEU A 140 5.76 -0.44 -10.55
CA LEU A 140 5.66 0.45 -11.70
C LEU A 140 4.25 0.49 -12.28
N ARG A 141 3.60 -0.67 -12.44
CA ARG A 141 2.22 -0.74 -12.91
C ARG A 141 1.25 -0.02 -11.97
N ARG A 142 1.44 -0.13 -10.66
CA ARG A 142 0.59 0.54 -9.69
C ARG A 142 0.83 2.06 -9.70
N LEU A 143 2.10 2.47 -9.71
CA LEU A 143 2.49 3.87 -9.78
C LEU A 143 1.93 4.53 -11.04
N SER A 144 2.16 3.94 -12.22
CA SER A 144 1.68 4.50 -13.49
C SER A 144 0.17 4.64 -13.54
N LEU A 145 -0.56 3.65 -13.02
CA LEU A 145 -2.02 3.70 -12.95
C LEU A 145 -2.54 4.73 -11.96
N LEU A 146 -1.91 4.88 -10.80
CA LEU A 146 -2.29 5.92 -9.83
C LEU A 146 -1.99 7.30 -10.40
N SER A 147 -0.82 7.49 -11.01
CA SER A 147 -0.41 8.74 -11.65
C SER A 147 -1.39 9.16 -12.74
N TYR A 148 -1.70 8.25 -13.66
CA TYR A 148 -2.59 8.51 -14.80
C TYR A 148 -4.03 8.82 -14.39
N PHE A 149 -4.59 8.06 -13.44
CA PHE A 149 -6.01 8.19 -13.10
C PHE A 149 -6.31 9.22 -12.00
N HIS A 150 -5.34 9.52 -11.14
CA HIS A 150 -5.61 10.27 -9.90
C HIS A 150 -4.66 11.43 -9.61
N CYS A 151 -3.53 11.54 -10.30
CA CYS A 151 -2.54 12.58 -10.02
C CYS A 151 -2.30 13.54 -11.19
N ASP A 152 -3.03 13.39 -12.31
CA ASP A 152 -2.86 14.19 -13.54
C ASP A 152 -1.40 14.26 -14.00
N CYS A 153 -0.64 13.18 -13.77
CA CYS A 153 0.77 13.07 -14.11
C CYS A 153 0.92 12.24 -15.39
N ASP A 154 1.62 12.80 -16.38
CA ASP A 154 2.00 12.04 -17.56
C ASP A 154 3.12 11.05 -17.21
N VAL A 155 2.95 9.82 -17.67
CA VAL A 155 3.88 8.70 -17.47
C VAL A 155 4.34 8.12 -18.81
N SER A 156 4.03 8.79 -19.94
CA SER A 156 4.45 8.39 -21.28
C SER A 156 5.96 8.21 -21.41
N ASP A 157 6.72 9.07 -20.72
CA ASP A 157 8.17 9.16 -20.85
C ASP A 157 8.91 8.16 -19.95
N TRP A 158 8.18 7.27 -19.27
CA TRP A 158 8.79 6.24 -18.44
C TRP A 158 9.28 5.09 -19.32
N ASP A 159 10.58 4.83 -19.28
CA ASP A 159 11.17 3.65 -19.93
C ASP A 159 10.89 2.37 -19.13
N PHE A 160 9.63 1.91 -19.17
CA PHE A 160 9.22 0.68 -18.49
C PHE A 160 10.05 -0.53 -18.92
N ASN A 161 10.44 -0.63 -20.19
CA ASN A 161 11.17 -1.78 -20.68
C ASN A 161 12.61 -1.76 -20.16
N GLY A 162 13.33 -0.65 -20.30
CA GLY A 162 14.69 -0.51 -19.79
C GLY A 162 14.78 -0.73 -18.29
N ILE A 163 13.87 -0.13 -17.51
CA ILE A 163 13.82 -0.34 -16.05
C ILE A 163 13.66 -1.84 -15.73
N ILE A 164 12.78 -2.53 -16.44
CA ILE A 164 12.53 -3.97 -16.20
C ILE A 164 13.70 -4.85 -16.63
N GLU A 165 14.39 -4.53 -17.74
CA GLU A 165 15.59 -5.27 -18.14
C GLU A 165 16.73 -5.11 -17.12
N GLU A 166 16.93 -3.90 -16.58
CA GLU A 166 17.89 -3.70 -15.49
C GLU A 166 17.48 -4.46 -14.22
N ALA A 167 16.18 -4.50 -13.89
CA ALA A 167 15.69 -5.21 -12.72
C ALA A 167 15.90 -6.73 -12.78
N LYS A 168 16.08 -7.31 -13.97
CA LYS A 168 16.39 -8.74 -14.11
C LYS A 168 17.82 -9.10 -13.68
N LYS A 169 18.72 -8.11 -13.59
CA LYS A 169 20.11 -8.31 -13.17
C LYS A 169 20.23 -8.49 -11.66
N VAL A 170 19.21 -8.06 -10.90
CA VAL A 170 19.13 -8.22 -9.45
C VAL A 170 18.55 -9.59 -9.13
N THR A 171 19.26 -10.37 -8.33
CA THR A 171 18.92 -11.78 -8.05
C THR A 171 18.43 -11.97 -6.62
N VAL A 172 17.71 -13.06 -6.36
CA VAL A 172 17.30 -13.44 -5.01
C VAL A 172 18.50 -14.02 -4.27
N LYS A 173 18.85 -13.44 -3.12
CA LYS A 173 19.90 -13.96 -2.24
C LYS A 173 19.36 -14.99 -1.27
N GLU A 174 18.27 -14.65 -0.59
CA GLU A 174 17.62 -15.50 0.40
C GLU A 174 16.13 -15.15 0.47
N SER A 175 15.29 -16.15 0.77
CA SER A 175 13.85 -15.97 0.93
C SER A 175 13.34 -16.81 2.10
N SER A 176 12.68 -16.15 3.03
CA SER A 176 11.89 -16.78 4.12
C SER A 176 10.40 -16.48 3.95
N LEU A 177 9.97 -16.14 2.73
CA LEU A 177 8.58 -15.95 2.41
C LEU A 177 7.79 -17.21 2.76
N ARG A 178 6.57 -17.00 3.25
CA ARG A 178 5.62 -18.08 3.52
C ARG A 178 4.23 -17.67 3.08
N TRP A 179 3.45 -18.63 2.62
CA TRP A 179 2.06 -18.40 2.32
C TRP A 179 1.27 -18.20 3.61
N TYR A 180 0.47 -17.14 3.66
CA TYR A 180 -0.47 -16.89 4.75
C TYR A 180 -1.89 -16.90 4.19
N ASP A 181 -2.64 -17.95 4.53
CA ASP A 181 -4.04 -18.04 4.18
C ASP A 181 -4.88 -17.13 5.08
N TRP A 182 -5.62 -16.24 4.43
CA TRP A 182 -6.53 -15.33 5.11
C TRP A 182 -7.87 -15.29 4.37
N GLU A 183 -8.96 -15.37 5.13
CA GLU A 183 -10.31 -15.29 4.60
C GLU A 183 -11.03 -14.07 5.15
N ARG A 184 -11.81 -13.42 4.29
CA ARG A 184 -12.76 -12.37 4.70
C ARG A 184 -14.14 -12.71 4.18
N TYR A 185 -15.17 -12.52 5.00
CA TYR A 185 -16.55 -12.58 4.53
C TYR A 185 -16.98 -11.25 3.88
N SER A 186 -17.48 -11.32 2.65
CA SER A 186 -18.00 -10.18 1.89
C SER A 186 -19.51 -10.12 2.02
N ALA A 187 -20.02 -9.20 2.85
CA ALA A 187 -21.46 -9.01 3.01
C ALA A 187 -22.15 -8.56 1.70
N ARG A 188 -21.43 -7.86 0.80
CA ARG A 188 -21.97 -7.43 -0.50
C ARG A 188 -22.21 -8.60 -1.46
N GLN A 189 -21.36 -9.62 -1.40
CA GLN A 189 -21.37 -10.75 -2.33
C GLN A 189 -21.76 -12.07 -1.65
N ASP A 190 -22.16 -12.02 -0.37
CA ASP A 190 -22.49 -13.14 0.50
C ASP A 190 -21.53 -14.34 0.38
N THR A 191 -20.22 -14.06 0.33
CA THR A 191 -19.20 -15.09 0.06
C THR A 191 -17.91 -14.85 0.84
N LYS A 192 -17.23 -15.94 1.19
CA LYS A 192 -15.87 -15.87 1.75
C LYS A 192 -14.86 -15.62 0.63
N MET A 193 -14.18 -14.48 0.70
CA MET A 193 -13.10 -14.11 -0.18
C MET A 193 -11.78 -14.68 0.32
N LYS A 194 -11.06 -15.40 -0.54
CA LYS A 194 -9.65 -15.77 -0.31
C LYS A 194 -8.78 -14.53 -0.48
N MET A 195 -8.29 -14.05 0.65
CA MET A 195 -7.41 -12.87 0.80
C MET A 195 -5.97 -13.25 1.16
N GLY A 196 -5.64 -14.55 1.10
CA GLY A 196 -4.30 -15.05 1.32
C GLY A 196 -3.27 -14.55 0.28
N GLY A 197 -2.02 -14.54 0.71
CA GLY A 197 -0.84 -14.07 -0.02
C GLY A 197 0.42 -14.38 0.77
N PHE A 198 1.58 -14.04 0.24
CA PHE A 198 2.84 -14.27 0.98
C PHE A 198 3.13 -13.17 2.00
N VAL A 199 3.81 -13.55 3.06
CA VAL A 199 4.37 -12.67 4.11
C VAL A 199 5.77 -13.15 4.46
N GLY A 200 6.55 -12.31 5.13
CA GLY A 200 7.92 -12.64 5.54
C GLY A 200 8.95 -11.84 4.77
N GLU A 201 10.19 -12.35 4.75
CA GLU A 201 11.34 -11.59 4.25
C GLU A 201 11.92 -12.21 2.98
N ILE A 202 12.43 -11.34 2.11
CA ILE A 202 13.20 -11.72 0.93
C ILE A 202 14.31 -10.70 0.71
N SER A 203 15.52 -11.19 0.47
CA SER A 203 16.71 -10.39 0.23
C SER A 203 17.14 -10.49 -1.22
N PHE A 204 17.45 -9.36 -1.83
CA PHE A 204 17.90 -9.24 -3.20
C PHE A 204 19.32 -8.69 -3.27
N GLU A 205 20.13 -9.22 -4.19
CA GLU A 205 21.53 -8.85 -4.40
C GLU A 205 21.75 -8.31 -5.83
N GLY A 206 22.40 -7.14 -5.96
CA GLY A 206 22.71 -6.45 -7.22
C GLY A 206 22.64 -4.90 -7.13
N ASP A 207 22.74 -4.21 -8.27
CA ASP A 207 22.60 -2.74 -8.35
C ASP A 207 21.12 -2.33 -8.15
N VAL A 208 20.71 -2.18 -6.89
CA VAL A 208 19.33 -1.84 -6.50
C VAL A 208 19.07 -0.33 -6.43
N GLY A 209 20.14 0.48 -6.42
CA GLY A 209 20.08 1.94 -6.32
C GLY A 209 19.10 2.62 -7.30
N PRO A 210 19.11 2.25 -8.61
CA PRO A 210 18.19 2.81 -9.59
C PRO A 210 16.70 2.59 -9.29
N PHE A 211 16.36 1.58 -8.48
CA PHE A 211 14.98 1.21 -8.17
C PHE A 211 14.47 1.85 -6.88
N MET A 212 15.32 2.50 -6.09
CA MET A 212 14.95 3.05 -4.78
C MET A 212 13.77 4.02 -4.82
N PRO A 213 13.63 4.93 -5.80
CA PRO A 213 12.43 5.77 -5.89
C PRO A 213 11.13 4.96 -6.05
N ILE A 214 11.17 3.86 -6.81
CA ILE A 214 10.03 2.95 -7.02
C ILE A 214 9.71 2.20 -5.72
N ILE A 215 10.75 1.74 -5.04
CA ILE A 215 10.65 0.95 -3.80
C ILE A 215 10.10 1.82 -2.66
N LYS A 216 10.66 3.02 -2.43
CA LYS A 216 10.18 3.98 -1.42
C LYS A 216 8.71 4.36 -1.64
N ALA A 217 8.31 4.57 -2.90
CA ALA A 217 6.90 4.80 -3.22
C ALA A 217 6.04 3.57 -2.90
N GLY A 218 6.56 2.36 -3.11
CA GLY A 218 5.91 1.10 -2.74
C GLY A 218 5.70 0.89 -1.25
N GLU A 219 6.62 1.34 -0.38
CA GLU A 219 6.45 1.26 1.08
C GLU A 219 5.20 2.03 1.55
N VAL A 220 4.91 3.17 0.90
CA VAL A 220 3.74 4.01 1.20
C VAL A 220 2.47 3.50 0.51
N LEU A 221 2.60 3.08 -0.75
CA LEU A 221 1.46 2.79 -1.63
C LEU A 221 1.05 1.32 -1.66
N HIS A 222 1.85 0.45 -1.02
CA HIS A 222 1.73 -1.02 -1.05
C HIS A 222 1.85 -1.60 -2.46
N VAL A 223 1.94 -2.92 -2.57
CA VAL A 223 2.10 -3.63 -3.87
C VAL A 223 1.10 -4.76 -4.08
N GLY A 224 0.75 -5.01 -5.34
CA GLY A 224 -0.06 -6.17 -5.73
C GLY A 224 -1.58 -5.94 -5.59
N LYS A 225 -2.32 -7.04 -5.39
CA LYS A 225 -3.79 -7.03 -5.30
C LYS A 225 -4.28 -6.80 -3.87
N GLY A 226 -5.35 -6.00 -3.75
CA GLY A 226 -6.05 -5.78 -2.49
C GLY A 226 -5.48 -4.68 -1.60
N THR A 227 -4.63 -3.80 -2.15
CA THR A 227 -4.02 -2.68 -1.42
C THR A 227 -5.03 -1.75 -0.76
N GLY A 228 -6.23 -1.58 -1.33
CA GLY A 228 -7.31 -0.82 -0.67
C GLY A 228 -7.73 -1.37 0.69
N PHE A 229 -7.44 -2.65 0.97
CA PHE A 229 -7.65 -3.32 2.25
C PHE A 229 -6.37 -3.44 3.10
N GLY A 230 -5.33 -2.68 2.76
CA GLY A 230 -4.05 -2.69 3.48
C GLY A 230 -3.17 -3.91 3.19
N LEU A 231 -3.44 -4.66 2.12
CA LEU A 231 -2.58 -5.76 1.67
C LEU A 231 -1.39 -5.25 0.87
N GLY A 232 -0.29 -6.00 0.89
CA GLY A 232 0.89 -5.65 0.11
C GLY A 232 1.81 -4.63 0.77
N LYS A 233 1.63 -4.37 2.06
CA LYS A 233 2.52 -3.53 2.87
C LYS A 233 3.86 -4.22 3.04
N PHE A 234 4.92 -3.49 2.75
CA PHE A 234 6.29 -3.90 3.03
C PHE A 234 7.13 -2.73 3.54
N GLU A 235 8.24 -3.06 4.18
CA GLU A 235 9.33 -2.12 4.47
C GLU A 235 10.65 -2.71 3.95
N VAL A 236 11.65 -1.87 3.72
CA VAL A 236 12.99 -2.32 3.33
C VAL A 236 14.07 -2.03 4.37
N THR A 237 15.10 -2.88 4.39
CA THR A 237 16.32 -2.69 5.18
C THR A 237 17.56 -2.88 4.30
N PRO A 238 18.62 -2.06 4.45
CA PRO A 238 18.74 -0.94 5.40
C PRO A 238 17.73 0.18 5.11
N LYS A 239 17.29 0.89 6.16
CA LYS A 239 16.47 2.10 5.99
C LYS A 239 17.37 3.23 5.51
N ILE A 240 17.05 3.81 4.36
CA ILE A 240 17.90 4.84 3.75
C ILE A 240 17.08 6.11 3.68
N ILE A 241 17.52 7.07 4.49
CA ILE A 241 16.90 8.38 4.73
C ILE A 241 17.04 9.23 3.47
#